data_AF-A0A962N5T3-F1
#
_entry.id   AF-A0A962N5T3-F1
#
_cell.length_a   1.000
_cell.length_b   1.000
_cell.length_c   1.000
_cell.angle_alpha   90.00
_cell.angle_beta   90.00
_cell.angle_gamma   90.00
#
_symmetry.space_group_name_H-M   'P 1'
#
loop_
_entity.id
_entity.type
_entity.pdbx_description
1 polymer ?
#
loop_
_entity_poly.entity_id
_entity_poly.type
_entity_poly.pdbx_seq_one_letter_code
_entity_poly.pdbx_strand_id
1 'polypeptide(L)'
;MTAAVRYTQQITVVNYRRAVSVINASPSTPSAPGSGSGDVVGPASAVTGRLAVFIGTTGKLIADGGAAIADLATAAQGDLADSAAQPADLASAISAHAGASDPHGDRAYTDGEVSAMAGATAAALATKLAAVPAGTAAEIVGATASGTTLQRLGYTIATLLAAARGRATHTGSQLANTISDFATAVQAMFGSTAGTICEGNDSRLSDARTPAAHTSSHQSGGTDAIKLDDLATPDDNTDLNATTSRHGLLPKLSGVATEYLDGTGAFSTPSGGGGSSNTRWIGAGE
;
A
#
# COMPACT_ATOMS: atom_id res chain seq x y z
N MET A 1 125.43 13.47 85.30
CA MET A 1 125.77 12.50 86.35
C MET A 1 124.69 12.64 87.42
N THR A 2 123.74 11.72 87.60
CA THR A 2 123.88 10.32 88.07
C THR A 2 124.29 10.30 89.56
N ALA A 3 123.62 9.63 90.50
CA ALA A 3 122.28 9.01 90.57
C ALA A 3 121.95 8.73 92.07
N ALA A 4 120.72 8.32 92.40
CA ALA A 4 120.38 7.75 93.71
C ALA A 4 119.94 6.28 93.55
N VAL A 5 120.48 5.37 94.37
CA VAL A 5 120.31 3.90 94.27
C VAL A 5 119.73 3.32 95.59
N ARG A 6 119.06 2.17 95.47
CA ARG A 6 118.09 1.55 96.40
C ARG A 6 118.68 0.42 97.27
N TYR A 7 117.95 -0.01 98.32
CA TYR A 7 117.50 -1.41 98.64
C TYR A 7 116.65 -1.43 99.94
N THR A 8 115.93 -2.47 100.44
CA THR A 8 115.08 -3.59 99.90
C THR A 8 114.47 -4.38 101.12
N GLN A 9 113.57 -5.36 100.91
CA GLN A 9 112.91 -6.29 101.88
C GLN A 9 111.65 -5.73 102.60
N GLN A 10 110.68 -6.51 103.13
CA GLN A 10 110.41 -7.97 103.07
C GLN A 10 108.87 -8.19 103.11
N ILE A 11 108.21 -8.71 102.06
CA ILE A 11 107.75 -10.11 101.82
C ILE A 11 106.80 -10.73 102.87
N THR A 12 105.58 -11.10 102.43
CA THR A 12 104.95 -12.45 102.59
C THR A 12 103.72 -12.59 101.67
N VAL A 13 103.53 -13.76 101.03
CA VAL A 13 102.37 -14.15 100.19
C VAL A 13 101.86 -15.52 100.64
N VAL A 14 100.55 -15.72 100.72
CA VAL A 14 99.93 -17.05 100.91
C VAL A 14 98.68 -17.20 100.02
N ASN A 15 98.55 -18.33 99.34
CA ASN A 15 97.41 -18.70 98.47
C ASN A 15 96.66 -19.92 99.04
N TYR A 16 95.34 -20.06 98.78
CA TYR A 16 94.70 -21.21 98.09
C TYR A 16 93.18 -21.46 98.38
N ARG A 17 92.40 -21.72 97.30
CA ARG A 17 91.16 -22.56 97.17
C ARG A 17 89.87 -22.06 97.86
N ARG A 18 88.71 -21.86 97.21
CA ARG A 18 87.85 -22.79 96.41
C ARG A 18 86.72 -21.99 95.68
N ALA A 19 85.95 -22.61 94.77
CA ALA A 19 85.07 -21.95 93.77
C ALA A 19 83.56 -21.79 94.14
N VAL A 20 82.71 -21.42 93.15
CA VAL A 20 81.21 -21.32 93.07
C VAL A 20 80.65 -19.87 93.21
N SER A 21 79.66 -19.34 92.46
CA SER A 21 79.07 -19.59 91.11
C SER A 21 77.94 -18.56 90.80
N VAL A 22 78.01 -17.80 89.69
CA VAL A 22 76.89 -17.25 88.81
C VAL A 22 75.79 -16.37 89.51
N ILE A 23 75.38 -15.19 89.03
CA ILE A 23 74.47 -14.86 87.90
C ILE A 23 74.68 -13.38 87.45
N ASN A 24 74.39 -13.12 86.17
CA ASN A 24 74.54 -11.84 85.44
C ASN A 24 73.26 -10.96 85.44
N ALA A 25 73.37 -9.65 85.74
CA ALA A 25 72.49 -8.57 85.24
C ALA A 25 73.03 -7.16 85.61
N SER A 26 73.09 -6.23 84.66
CA SER A 26 73.50 -4.83 84.90
C SER A 26 72.29 -3.90 85.15
N PRO A 27 72.40 -2.87 86.02
CA PRO A 27 71.43 -1.78 86.10
C PRO A 27 71.64 -0.74 84.98
N SER A 28 70.55 -0.28 84.38
CA SER A 28 70.51 0.63 83.24
C SER A 28 70.63 2.13 83.60
N THR A 29 71.19 2.92 82.69
CA THR A 29 71.04 4.39 82.67
C THR A 29 69.87 4.83 81.76
N PRO A 30 69.29 6.03 81.95
CA PRO A 30 67.92 6.33 81.48
C PRO A 30 67.72 6.57 79.98
N SER A 31 66.45 6.54 79.58
CA SER A 31 65.94 6.54 78.19
C SER A 31 65.77 7.92 77.55
N ALA A 32 66.08 8.01 76.25
CA ALA A 32 65.37 8.77 75.21
C ALA A 32 65.86 8.23 73.83
N PRO A 33 64.99 7.95 72.83
CA PRO A 33 63.90 8.82 72.40
C PRO A 33 62.49 8.16 72.36
N GLY A 34 61.45 8.99 72.26
CA GLY A 34 60.18 8.60 71.61
C GLY A 34 59.30 7.55 72.29
N SER A 35 59.26 7.47 73.62
CA SER A 35 58.40 6.52 74.35
C SER A 35 56.91 6.90 74.30
N GLY A 36 56.19 6.43 73.28
CA GLY A 36 54.74 6.25 73.36
C GLY A 36 54.43 5.00 74.18
N SER A 37 53.58 5.10 75.21
CA SER A 37 53.23 3.98 76.11
C SER A 37 52.26 2.94 75.49
N GLY A 38 52.34 2.74 74.18
CA GLY A 38 51.47 1.83 73.42
C GLY A 38 52.25 0.70 72.74
N ASP A 39 51.51 -0.24 72.15
CA ASP A 39 52.04 -1.47 71.54
C ASP A 39 52.94 -1.27 70.30
N VAL A 40 53.10 -0.04 69.84
CA VAL A 40 53.88 0.37 68.67
C VAL A 40 54.86 1.49 69.06
N VAL A 41 56.12 1.36 68.64
CA VAL A 41 57.16 2.38 68.83
C VAL A 41 57.33 3.16 67.53
N GLY A 42 57.26 4.48 67.64
CA GLY A 42 57.41 5.41 66.53
C GLY A 42 58.86 5.87 66.28
N PRO A 43 59.08 6.68 65.22
CA PRO A 43 60.38 7.28 64.96
C PRO A 43 60.71 8.33 66.03
N ALA A 44 62.01 8.66 66.19
CA ALA A 44 62.46 9.70 67.12
C ALA A 44 61.92 11.12 66.79
N SER A 45 61.47 11.33 65.54
CA SER A 45 60.72 12.51 65.09
C SER A 45 59.86 12.13 63.88
N ALA A 46 58.73 12.80 63.69
CA ALA A 46 57.83 12.64 62.54
C ALA A 46 57.26 14.00 62.11
N VAL A 47 56.99 14.16 60.81
CA VAL A 47 56.39 15.37 60.26
C VAL A 47 54.87 15.24 60.22
N THR A 48 54.16 16.28 60.68
CA THR A 48 52.69 16.31 60.67
C THR A 48 52.15 16.19 59.24
N GLY A 49 51.11 15.38 59.05
CA GLY A 49 50.49 15.17 57.74
C GLY A 49 51.23 14.20 56.82
N ARG A 50 52.23 13.45 57.32
CA ARG A 50 52.85 12.34 56.58
C ARG A 50 52.25 10.98 56.94
N LEU A 51 52.39 10.02 56.03
CA LEU A 51 51.97 8.63 56.24
C LEU A 51 52.93 7.91 57.20
N ALA A 52 52.38 7.10 58.10
CA ALA A 52 53.17 6.17 58.91
C ALA A 52 53.35 4.84 58.18
N VAL A 53 54.57 4.28 58.21
CA VAL A 53 54.92 3.03 57.52
C VAL A 53 55.61 2.07 58.48
N PHE A 54 55.25 0.78 58.44
CA PHE A 54 55.93 -0.25 59.24
C PHE A 54 57.33 -0.54 58.68
N ILE A 55 58.35 -0.47 59.54
CA ILE A 55 59.76 -0.73 59.18
C ILE A 55 60.28 -2.08 59.70
N GLY A 56 59.39 -2.93 60.20
CA GLY A 56 59.71 -4.27 60.69
C GLY A 56 58.53 -5.22 60.55
N THR A 57 58.81 -6.51 60.50
CA THR A 57 57.83 -7.59 60.26
C THR A 57 56.92 -7.90 61.46
N THR A 58 57.20 -7.33 62.63
CA THR A 58 56.43 -7.55 63.87
C THR A 58 55.17 -6.72 63.98
N GLY A 59 54.96 -5.73 63.09
CA GLY A 59 53.86 -4.77 63.20
C GLY A 59 53.99 -3.79 64.38
N LYS A 60 55.13 -3.77 65.08
CA LYS A 60 55.35 -2.94 66.28
C LYS A 60 56.31 -1.77 66.09
N LEU A 61 56.97 -1.65 64.94
CA LEU A 61 57.89 -0.57 64.61
C LEU A 61 57.36 0.23 63.42
N ILE A 62 57.06 1.51 63.63
CA ILE A 62 56.63 2.44 62.59
C ILE A 62 57.65 3.57 62.43
N ALA A 63 57.76 4.07 61.21
CA ALA A 63 58.53 5.28 60.86
C ALA A 63 57.66 6.27 60.10
N ASP A 64 58.16 7.50 59.97
CA ASP A 64 57.66 8.48 59.00
C ASP A 64 57.96 7.97 57.58
N GLY A 65 56.92 7.78 56.77
CA GLY A 65 57.01 7.25 55.41
C GLY A 65 57.59 8.21 54.38
N GLY A 66 57.97 9.43 54.77
CA GLY A 66 58.57 10.45 53.90
C GLY A 66 57.57 11.20 53.02
N ALA A 67 56.54 10.52 52.52
CA ALA A 67 55.45 11.10 51.73
C ALA A 67 54.39 11.79 52.60
N ALA A 68 53.93 12.96 52.17
CA ALA A 68 52.77 13.63 52.74
C ALA A 68 51.47 12.94 52.30
N ILE A 69 50.43 13.02 53.14
CA ILE A 69 49.05 12.73 52.77
C ILE A 69 48.60 13.66 51.63
N ALA A 70 49.15 14.87 51.55
CA ALA A 70 48.99 15.76 50.41
C ALA A 70 49.52 15.13 49.11
N ASP A 71 50.70 14.49 49.13
CA ASP A 71 51.32 13.88 47.94
C ASP A 71 50.49 12.71 47.35
N LEU A 72 49.62 12.08 48.16
CA LEU A 72 48.62 11.10 47.70
C LEU A 72 47.44 11.73 46.96
N ALA A 73 47.34 13.06 46.93
CA ALA A 73 46.28 13.82 46.27
C ALA A 73 46.79 15.00 45.42
N THR A 74 48.10 15.29 45.41
CA THR A 74 48.67 16.45 44.69
C THR A 74 49.75 16.05 43.67
N ALA A 75 49.36 16.15 42.40
CA ALA A 75 50.20 16.39 41.22
C ALA A 75 51.12 15.28 40.67
N ALA A 76 51.35 14.15 41.34
CA ALA A 76 52.23 13.07 40.83
C ALA A 76 51.52 11.76 40.44
N GLN A 77 50.19 11.67 40.57
CA GLN A 77 49.38 10.48 40.28
C GLN A 77 48.30 10.76 39.23
N GLY A 78 48.67 11.47 38.17
CA GLY A 78 47.76 11.97 37.13
C GLY A 78 46.84 10.90 36.54
N ASP A 79 45.61 11.33 36.27
CA ASP A 79 44.59 10.75 35.39
C ASP A 79 44.07 9.33 35.68
N LEU A 80 44.70 8.52 36.55
CA LEU A 80 44.30 7.12 36.76
C LEU A 80 43.23 6.90 37.84
N ALA A 81 42.94 7.90 38.68
CA ALA A 81 41.98 7.79 39.79
C ALA A 81 40.59 8.42 39.50
N ASP A 82 40.56 9.54 38.76
CA ASP A 82 39.33 10.32 38.53
C ASP A 82 38.74 10.18 37.11
N SER A 83 39.37 9.38 36.23
CA SER A 83 38.84 9.04 34.89
C SER A 83 37.71 8.00 34.92
N ALA A 84 36.94 7.95 36.02
CA ALA A 84 35.67 7.22 36.13
C ALA A 84 34.49 7.96 35.45
N ALA A 85 34.73 9.09 34.78
CA ALA A 85 33.85 9.55 33.71
C ALA A 85 34.01 8.61 32.50
N GLN A 86 32.94 7.91 32.12
CA GLN A 86 32.98 6.98 30.99
C GLN A 86 33.47 7.68 29.70
N PRO A 87 34.26 7.00 28.85
CA PRO A 87 34.91 7.61 27.68
C PRO A 87 33.88 8.12 26.67
N ALA A 88 33.59 9.42 26.78
CA ALA A 88 32.43 10.11 26.24
C ALA A 88 31.08 9.55 26.75
N ASP A 89 30.09 10.43 26.92
CA ASP A 89 28.71 9.94 26.93
C ASP A 89 28.41 9.29 25.56
N LEU A 90 27.50 8.31 25.54
CA LEU A 90 27.25 7.52 24.33
C LEU A 90 26.77 8.40 23.14
N ALA A 91 26.08 9.51 23.39
CA ALA A 91 25.67 10.43 22.34
C ALA A 91 26.85 11.25 21.79
N SER A 92 27.77 11.71 22.64
CA SER A 92 29.03 12.35 22.22
C SER A 92 29.91 11.40 21.40
N ALA A 93 30.03 10.13 21.80
CA ALA A 93 30.73 9.10 21.03
C ALA A 93 30.08 8.84 19.66
N ILE A 94 28.75 8.71 19.62
CA ILE A 94 27.98 8.55 18.38
C ILE A 94 28.12 9.77 17.48
N SER A 95 28.03 10.99 18.00
CA SER A 95 28.21 12.23 17.22
C SER A 95 29.62 12.34 16.64
N ALA A 96 30.66 11.97 17.40
CA ALA A 96 32.03 11.95 16.89
C ALA A 96 32.20 10.93 15.75
N HIS A 97 31.65 9.71 15.89
CA HIS A 97 31.71 8.69 14.84
C HIS A 97 30.83 9.02 13.62
N ALA A 98 29.70 9.70 13.83
CA ALA A 98 28.84 10.19 12.76
C ALA A 98 29.49 11.33 11.96
N GLY A 99 30.24 12.22 12.63
CA GLY A 99 30.94 13.35 12.00
C GLY A 99 32.35 13.05 11.48
N ALA A 100 32.92 11.88 11.79
CA ALA A 100 34.24 11.48 11.32
C ALA A 100 34.27 11.31 9.78
N SER A 101 35.40 11.68 9.16
CA SER A 101 35.66 11.41 7.74
C SER A 101 35.57 9.91 7.48
N ASP A 102 34.74 9.51 6.51
CA ASP A 102 34.63 8.12 6.05
C ASP A 102 35.93 7.72 5.31
N PRO A 103 36.83 6.92 5.92
CA PRO A 103 38.12 6.59 5.32
C PRO A 103 38.04 5.39 4.38
N HIS A 104 36.91 4.68 4.38
CA HIS A 104 36.70 3.41 3.69
C HIS A 104 35.67 3.53 2.55
N GLY A 105 34.89 4.61 2.54
CA GLY A 105 33.89 4.92 1.54
C GLY A 105 32.62 4.09 1.66
N ASP A 106 32.47 3.29 2.72
CA ASP A 106 31.37 2.34 2.89
C ASP A 106 30.06 3.05 3.27
N ARG A 107 30.15 4.11 4.09
CA ARG A 107 29.03 5.00 4.39
C ARG A 107 28.62 5.79 3.15
N ALA A 108 29.59 6.39 2.44
CA ALA A 108 29.31 7.09 1.18
C ALA A 108 28.70 6.17 0.10
N TYR A 109 29.15 4.90 0.04
CA TYR A 109 28.59 3.88 -0.85
C TYR A 109 27.15 3.52 -0.47
N THR A 110 26.88 3.26 0.81
CA THR A 110 25.52 2.95 1.29
C THR A 110 24.55 4.12 1.12
N ASP A 111 24.97 5.35 1.39
CA ASP A 111 24.17 6.56 1.13
C ASP A 111 23.89 6.73 -0.37
N GLY A 112 24.86 6.42 -1.23
CA GLY A 112 24.72 6.42 -2.69
C GLY A 112 23.71 5.38 -3.20
N GLU A 113 23.82 4.13 -2.76
CA GLU A 113 22.89 3.04 -3.09
C GLU A 113 21.46 3.31 -2.59
N VAL A 114 21.31 3.82 -1.36
CA VAL A 114 20.01 4.22 -0.79
C VAL A 114 19.41 5.39 -1.58
N SER A 115 20.21 6.39 -1.94
CA SER A 115 19.78 7.52 -2.77
C SER A 115 19.37 7.09 -4.19
N ALA A 116 20.12 6.18 -4.82
CA ALA A 116 19.78 5.61 -6.12
C ALA A 116 18.48 4.81 -6.08
N MET A 117 18.27 4.00 -5.04
CA MET A 117 17.05 3.21 -4.82
C MET A 117 15.82 4.10 -4.52
N ALA A 118 16.00 5.18 -3.75
CA ALA A 118 14.98 6.20 -3.54
C ALA A 118 14.63 6.94 -4.84
N GLY A 119 15.64 7.33 -5.63
CA GLY A 119 15.50 7.98 -6.93
C GLY A 119 14.79 7.09 -7.96
N ALA A 120 15.13 5.81 -8.04
CA ALA A 120 14.46 4.83 -8.89
C ALA A 120 12.98 4.66 -8.51
N THR A 121 12.68 4.63 -7.20
CA THR A 121 11.30 4.56 -6.68
C THR A 121 10.52 5.83 -7.03
N ALA A 122 11.13 7.01 -6.90
CA ALA A 122 10.53 8.29 -7.27
C ALA A 122 10.26 8.39 -8.79
N ALA A 123 11.20 7.96 -9.63
CA ALA A 123 11.04 7.94 -11.09
C ALA A 123 9.93 6.96 -11.54
N ALA A 124 9.86 5.77 -10.92
CA ALA A 124 8.79 4.81 -11.16
C ALA A 124 7.42 5.40 -10.76
N LEU A 125 7.32 6.04 -9.59
CA LEU A 125 6.10 6.69 -9.12
C LEU A 125 5.69 7.86 -10.03
N ALA A 126 6.64 8.69 -10.47
CA ALA A 126 6.39 9.79 -11.42
C ALA A 126 5.87 9.27 -12.76
N THR A 127 6.44 8.17 -13.28
CA THR A 127 5.97 7.51 -14.50
C THR A 127 4.55 6.97 -14.34
N LYS A 128 4.24 6.35 -13.19
CA LYS A 128 2.88 5.87 -12.90
C LYS A 128 1.88 7.00 -12.69
N LEU A 129 2.30 8.15 -12.15
CA LEU A 129 1.46 9.34 -11.99
C LEU A 129 1.19 10.03 -13.34
N ALA A 130 2.19 10.15 -14.20
CA ALA A 130 2.03 10.69 -15.57
C ALA A 130 1.15 9.80 -16.46
N ALA A 131 1.04 8.50 -16.15
CA ALA A 131 0.13 7.57 -16.80
C ALA A 131 -1.33 7.64 -16.27
N VAL A 132 -1.62 8.44 -15.25
CA VAL A 132 -3.00 8.72 -14.83
C VAL A 132 -3.60 9.71 -15.83
N PRO A 133 -4.68 9.35 -16.56
CA PRO A 133 -5.28 10.25 -17.54
C PRO A 133 -5.74 11.55 -16.89
N ALA A 134 -5.45 12.68 -17.53
CA ALA A 134 -5.85 13.99 -17.04
C ALA A 134 -7.38 14.13 -17.04
N GLY A 135 -7.97 14.10 -15.85
CA GLY A 135 -9.35 14.56 -15.64
C GLY A 135 -9.47 16.05 -15.99
N THR A 136 -10.66 16.45 -16.44
CA THR A 136 -10.90 17.79 -17.01
C THR A 136 -10.62 18.93 -16.03
N ALA A 137 -9.49 19.61 -16.28
CA ALA A 137 -9.10 20.93 -15.80
C ALA A 137 -8.81 21.14 -14.29
N ALA A 138 -7.62 21.70 -14.02
CA ALA A 138 -7.19 22.36 -12.77
C ALA A 138 -6.69 21.52 -11.58
N GLU A 139 -5.97 20.39 -11.78
CA GLU A 139 -5.46 19.56 -10.65
C GLU A 139 -3.92 19.53 -10.42
N ILE A 140 -3.07 20.12 -11.27
CA ILE A 140 -1.60 20.18 -11.01
C ILE A 140 -1.01 21.54 -11.41
N VAL A 141 -0.74 22.41 -10.43
CA VAL A 141 -0.02 23.70 -10.63
C VAL A 141 1.50 23.56 -10.43
N GLY A 142 1.97 22.42 -9.90
CA GLY A 142 3.39 22.11 -9.83
C GLY A 142 3.68 20.76 -9.16
N ALA A 143 4.67 20.04 -9.67
CA ALA A 143 5.22 18.83 -9.07
C ALA A 143 6.71 19.07 -8.74
N THR A 144 6.97 19.79 -7.66
CA THR A 144 8.35 20.04 -7.21
C THR A 144 8.87 18.84 -6.42
N ALA A 145 9.86 18.13 -6.98
CA ALA A 145 10.52 16.99 -6.35
C ALA A 145 11.51 17.43 -5.26
N SER A 146 11.01 18.09 -4.21
CA SER A 146 11.77 18.37 -2.99
C SER A 146 10.85 18.19 -1.78
N GLY A 147 11.15 17.20 -0.94
CA GLY A 147 10.43 16.96 0.32
C GLY A 147 8.98 16.47 0.18
N THR A 148 8.78 15.27 -0.38
CA THR A 148 7.72 14.28 -0.05
C THR A 148 6.23 14.69 0.07
N THR A 149 5.85 15.94 -0.20
CA THR A 149 4.56 16.48 0.24
C THR A 149 3.67 16.91 -0.93
N LEU A 150 2.77 16.01 -1.34
CA LEU A 150 1.62 16.38 -2.18
C LEU A 150 0.60 17.16 -1.32
N GLN A 151 0.86 18.46 -1.09
CA GLN A 151 -0.06 19.33 -0.37
C GLN A 151 -1.28 19.71 -1.23
N ARG A 152 -2.25 18.79 -1.32
CA ARG A 152 -3.63 19.16 -1.62
C ARG A 152 -4.29 19.61 -0.32
N LEU A 153 -4.58 20.91 -0.20
CA LEU A 153 -5.26 21.48 0.97
C LEU A 153 -6.49 20.66 1.35
N GLY A 154 -6.51 20.14 2.59
CA GLY A 154 -7.62 19.37 3.14
C GLY A 154 -7.60 17.85 2.93
N TYR A 155 -6.59 17.26 2.28
CA TYR A 155 -6.60 15.82 1.97
C TYR A 155 -5.31 15.09 2.41
N THR A 156 -5.47 14.05 3.24
CA THR A 156 -4.37 13.19 3.68
C THR A 156 -4.05 12.08 2.66
N ILE A 157 -2.86 11.47 2.76
CA ILE A 157 -2.48 10.28 2.00
C ILE A 157 -3.55 9.18 2.11
N ALA A 158 -4.16 9.00 3.29
CA ALA A 158 -5.24 8.04 3.49
C ALA A 158 -6.50 8.35 2.65
N THR A 159 -6.89 9.62 2.53
CA THR A 159 -8.03 10.02 1.67
C THR A 159 -7.74 9.84 0.18
N LEU A 160 -6.50 10.09 -0.25
CA LEU A 160 -6.04 9.86 -1.62
C LEU A 160 -6.01 8.37 -1.97
N LEU A 161 -5.49 7.51 -1.08
CA LEU A 161 -5.53 6.06 -1.22
C LEU A 161 -6.97 5.51 -1.18
N ALA A 162 -7.86 6.07 -0.35
CA ALA A 162 -9.27 5.68 -0.32
C ALA A 162 -9.97 6.00 -1.64
N ALA A 163 -9.76 7.19 -2.21
CA ALA A 163 -10.30 7.56 -3.51
C ALA A 163 -9.72 6.71 -4.65
N ALA A 164 -8.41 6.45 -4.65
CA ALA A 164 -7.76 5.58 -5.64
C ALA A 164 -8.27 4.13 -5.55
N ARG A 165 -8.40 3.57 -4.34
CA ARG A 165 -8.99 2.23 -4.12
C ARG A 165 -10.45 2.16 -4.54
N GLY A 166 -11.24 3.21 -4.28
CA GLY A 166 -12.65 3.31 -4.69
C GLY A 166 -12.84 3.32 -6.22
N ARG A 167 -11.85 3.81 -6.98
CA ARG A 167 -11.81 3.68 -8.45
C ARG A 167 -11.29 2.32 -8.93
N ALA A 168 -10.34 1.72 -8.20
CA ALA A 168 -9.72 0.45 -8.58
C ALA A 168 -10.56 -0.80 -8.26
N THR A 169 -11.42 -0.74 -7.25
CA THR A 169 -12.29 -1.85 -6.84
C THR A 169 -13.69 -1.69 -7.42
N HIS A 170 -13.87 -2.06 -8.69
CA HIS A 170 -15.17 -1.96 -9.38
C HIS A 170 -16.14 -3.08 -8.96
N THR A 171 -16.43 -3.19 -7.67
CA THR A 171 -17.22 -4.26 -7.03
C THR A 171 -18.74 -4.07 -7.12
N GLY A 172 -19.22 -3.32 -8.12
CA GLY A 172 -20.64 -3.27 -8.51
C GLY A 172 -21.57 -2.48 -7.57
N SER A 173 -21.03 -1.79 -6.57
CA SER A 173 -21.79 -0.97 -5.62
C SER A 173 -21.52 0.54 -5.75
N GLN A 174 -20.70 0.96 -6.71
CA GLN A 174 -20.48 2.38 -7.01
C GLN A 174 -21.72 3.03 -7.62
N LEU A 175 -22.02 4.27 -7.19
CA LEU A 175 -23.04 5.10 -7.86
C LEU A 175 -22.54 5.52 -9.24
N ALA A 176 -23.44 5.57 -10.23
CA ALA A 176 -23.12 5.92 -11.62
C ALA A 176 -22.34 7.24 -11.77
N ASN A 177 -22.62 8.23 -10.92
CA ASN A 177 -21.92 9.53 -10.91
C ASN A 177 -20.47 9.48 -10.37
N THR A 178 -20.01 8.34 -9.84
CA THR A 178 -18.63 8.15 -9.36
C THR A 178 -17.74 7.41 -10.37
N ILE A 179 -18.32 6.91 -11.47
CA ILE A 179 -17.63 6.18 -12.53
C ILE A 179 -17.47 7.12 -13.73
N SER A 180 -16.23 7.53 -14.02
CA SER A 180 -15.90 8.61 -14.96
C SER A 180 -16.30 8.37 -16.41
N ASP A 181 -16.48 7.11 -16.81
CA ASP A 181 -16.77 6.65 -18.17
C ASP A 181 -18.12 5.92 -18.29
N PHE A 182 -18.93 5.86 -17.22
CA PHE A 182 -20.19 5.11 -17.19
C PHE A 182 -21.16 5.52 -18.31
N ALA A 183 -21.31 6.82 -18.56
CA ALA A 183 -22.16 7.32 -19.66
C ALA A 183 -21.66 6.83 -21.03
N THR A 184 -20.34 6.84 -21.26
CA THR A 184 -19.71 6.35 -22.50
C THR A 184 -19.90 4.85 -22.66
N ALA A 185 -19.72 4.07 -21.59
CA ALA A 185 -19.92 2.63 -21.60
C ALA A 185 -21.38 2.24 -21.89
N VAL A 186 -22.34 2.90 -21.23
CA VAL A 186 -23.78 2.67 -21.46
C VAL A 186 -24.20 3.06 -22.87
N GLN A 187 -23.75 4.21 -23.39
CA GLN A 187 -24.00 4.61 -24.78
C GLN A 187 -23.47 3.56 -25.79
N ALA A 188 -22.31 2.96 -25.51
CA ALA A 188 -21.72 1.93 -26.38
C ALA A 188 -22.45 0.58 -26.35
N MET A 189 -23.35 0.35 -25.39
CA MET A 189 -24.20 -0.85 -25.36
C MET A 189 -25.38 -0.76 -26.33
N PHE A 190 -25.78 0.44 -26.75
CA PHE A 190 -26.89 0.66 -27.67
C PHE A 190 -26.43 0.73 -29.12
N GLY A 191 -27.20 0.13 -30.04
CA GLY A 191 -26.85 0.14 -31.47
C GLY A 191 -27.60 -0.86 -32.34
N SER A 192 -27.18 -0.92 -33.61
CA SER A 192 -27.76 -1.78 -34.64
C SER A 192 -26.90 -2.99 -35.03
N THR A 193 -25.75 -3.20 -34.37
CA THR A 193 -24.79 -4.27 -34.67
C THR A 193 -25.03 -5.48 -33.77
N ALA A 194 -24.65 -6.69 -34.22
CA ALA A 194 -24.71 -7.89 -33.38
C ALA A 194 -23.99 -7.68 -32.03
N GLY A 195 -24.64 -8.05 -30.93
CA GLY A 195 -24.13 -7.84 -29.56
C GLY A 195 -24.52 -6.50 -28.92
N THR A 196 -25.18 -5.58 -29.63
CA THR A 196 -25.73 -4.33 -29.06
C THR A 196 -27.24 -4.41 -28.82
N ILE A 197 -27.74 -3.57 -27.91
CA ILE A 197 -29.13 -3.49 -27.47
C ILE A 197 -29.86 -2.41 -28.29
N CYS A 198 -31.15 -2.61 -28.58
CA CYS A 198 -32.01 -1.58 -29.17
C CYS A 198 -32.59 -0.70 -28.05
N GLU A 199 -32.55 0.62 -28.18
CA GLU A 199 -33.22 1.51 -27.20
C GLU A 199 -34.74 1.39 -27.28
N GLY A 200 -35.46 1.72 -26.20
CA GLY A 200 -36.93 1.58 -26.15
C GLY A 200 -37.70 2.51 -27.10
N ASN A 201 -37.06 3.56 -27.59
CA ASN A 201 -37.52 4.52 -28.60
C ASN A 201 -36.95 4.22 -30.01
N ASP A 202 -36.21 3.12 -30.19
CA ASP A 202 -35.64 2.72 -31.48
C ASP A 202 -36.74 2.37 -32.48
N SER A 203 -36.68 2.93 -33.69
CA SER A 203 -37.69 2.73 -34.73
C SER A 203 -37.83 1.27 -35.16
N ARG A 204 -36.81 0.42 -34.93
CA ARG A 204 -36.87 -1.03 -35.15
C ARG A 204 -37.77 -1.76 -34.15
N LEU A 205 -38.16 -1.13 -33.05
CA LEU A 205 -39.15 -1.66 -32.10
C LEU A 205 -40.56 -1.11 -32.37
N SER A 206 -40.72 -0.19 -33.32
CA SER A 206 -42.03 0.41 -33.64
C SER A 206 -42.84 -0.39 -34.67
N ASP A 207 -44.16 -0.36 -34.49
CA ASP A 207 -45.15 -0.89 -35.45
C ASP A 207 -45.28 -0.01 -36.71
N ALA A 208 -44.70 1.19 -36.70
CA ALA A 208 -44.73 2.14 -37.81
C ALA A 208 -43.73 1.82 -38.95
N ARG A 209 -43.00 0.70 -38.88
CA ARG A 209 -42.22 0.21 -40.00
C ARG A 209 -43.15 -0.13 -41.17
N THR A 210 -42.90 0.45 -42.34
CA THR A 210 -43.55 0.05 -43.59
C THR A 210 -43.41 -1.47 -43.75
N PRO A 211 -44.52 -2.24 -43.75
CA PRO A 211 -44.44 -3.68 -43.91
C PRO A 211 -43.80 -4.03 -45.25
N ALA A 212 -43.00 -5.10 -45.28
CA ALA A 212 -42.50 -5.62 -46.53
C ALA A 212 -43.69 -6.01 -47.44
N ALA A 213 -43.61 -5.62 -48.71
CA ALA A 213 -44.64 -5.96 -49.69
C ALA A 213 -44.69 -7.49 -49.86
N HIS A 214 -45.80 -8.09 -49.44
CA HIS A 214 -45.99 -9.55 -49.41
C HIS A 214 -47.27 -9.97 -50.15
N THR A 215 -47.86 -9.11 -50.98
CA THR A 215 -49.00 -9.45 -51.84
C THR A 215 -48.73 -10.64 -52.76
N SER A 216 -47.47 -10.93 -53.10
CA SER A 216 -47.06 -12.10 -53.86
C SER A 216 -47.10 -13.43 -53.08
N SER A 217 -47.07 -13.43 -51.74
CA SER A 217 -47.22 -14.68 -50.98
C SER A 217 -48.64 -15.24 -51.09
N HIS A 218 -49.63 -14.33 -51.15
CA HIS A 218 -51.07 -14.60 -51.23
C HIS A 218 -51.56 -14.97 -52.65
N GLN A 219 -50.75 -14.73 -53.68
CA GLN A 219 -51.10 -15.06 -55.07
C GLN A 219 -51.13 -16.58 -55.29
N SER A 220 -51.88 -17.03 -56.31
CA SER A 220 -51.88 -18.44 -56.72
C SER A 220 -50.45 -18.91 -57.06
N GLY A 221 -49.95 -19.90 -56.33
CA GLY A 221 -48.56 -20.39 -56.45
C GLY A 221 -47.53 -19.63 -55.59
N GLY A 222 -47.96 -18.65 -54.79
CA GLY A 222 -47.16 -18.04 -53.74
C GLY A 222 -46.96 -18.97 -52.54
N THR A 223 -46.13 -18.54 -51.58
CA THR A 223 -45.75 -19.34 -50.41
C THR A 223 -46.86 -19.53 -49.38
N ASP A 224 -47.88 -18.69 -49.41
CA ASP A 224 -49.06 -18.69 -48.54
C ASP A 224 -50.30 -18.38 -49.39
N ALA A 225 -50.46 -19.14 -50.47
CA ALA A 225 -51.51 -18.92 -51.45
C ALA A 225 -52.89 -19.23 -50.84
N ILE A 226 -53.76 -18.22 -50.77
CA ILE A 226 -55.12 -18.38 -50.25
C ILE A 226 -55.96 -19.16 -51.26
N LYS A 227 -56.43 -20.35 -50.89
CA LYS A 227 -57.38 -21.08 -51.73
C LYS A 227 -58.79 -20.53 -51.55
N LEU A 228 -59.57 -20.54 -52.63
CA LEU A 228 -60.94 -20.01 -52.63
C LEU A 228 -61.92 -20.83 -51.77
N ASP A 229 -61.62 -22.12 -51.55
CA ASP A 229 -62.37 -23.05 -50.72
C ASP A 229 -61.95 -23.09 -49.24
N ASP A 230 -60.79 -22.51 -48.90
CA ASP A 230 -60.34 -22.32 -47.50
C ASP A 230 -60.95 -21.04 -46.86
N LEU A 231 -61.58 -20.17 -47.66
CA LEU A 231 -62.30 -19.00 -47.16
C LEU A 231 -63.63 -19.39 -46.52
N ALA A 232 -64.14 -18.53 -45.63
CA ALA A 232 -65.47 -18.73 -45.05
C ALA A 232 -66.56 -18.80 -46.14
N THR A 233 -67.66 -19.51 -45.86
CA THR A 233 -68.81 -19.59 -46.77
C THR A 233 -69.25 -18.18 -47.20
N PRO A 234 -69.28 -17.85 -48.50
CA PRO A 234 -69.72 -16.55 -48.97
C PRO A 234 -71.11 -16.18 -48.44
N ASP A 235 -71.29 -14.91 -48.09
CA ASP A 235 -72.63 -14.39 -47.77
C ASP A 235 -73.44 -14.12 -49.06
N ASP A 236 -74.67 -13.61 -48.91
CA ASP A 236 -75.57 -13.34 -50.03
C ASP A 236 -75.73 -11.85 -50.37
N ASN A 237 -74.78 -11.03 -49.95
CA ASN A 237 -74.74 -9.61 -50.27
C ASN A 237 -74.21 -9.39 -51.71
N THR A 238 -74.48 -8.21 -52.30
CA THR A 238 -74.18 -7.94 -53.72
C THR A 238 -72.82 -7.28 -53.97
N ASP A 239 -71.99 -7.09 -52.95
CA ASP A 239 -70.63 -6.60 -53.16
C ASP A 239 -69.83 -7.59 -54.03
N LEU A 240 -68.97 -7.02 -54.90
CA LEU A 240 -68.07 -7.76 -55.77
C LEU A 240 -68.69 -8.75 -56.79
N ASN A 241 -70.01 -8.85 -56.94
CA ASN A 241 -70.65 -9.54 -58.07
C ASN A 241 -70.15 -9.04 -59.44
N ALA A 242 -70.16 -9.92 -60.44
CA ALA A 242 -69.79 -9.59 -61.80
C ALA A 242 -70.70 -8.51 -62.39
N THR A 243 -70.11 -7.56 -63.12
CA THR A 243 -70.82 -6.45 -63.77
C THR A 243 -70.28 -6.23 -65.18
N THR A 244 -70.98 -5.42 -65.98
CA THR A 244 -70.52 -4.96 -67.29
C THR A 244 -69.17 -4.21 -67.26
N SER A 245 -68.69 -3.79 -66.08
CA SER A 245 -67.45 -3.03 -65.91
C SER A 245 -66.33 -3.78 -65.17
N ARG A 246 -66.62 -4.95 -64.57
CA ARG A 246 -65.63 -5.73 -63.81
C ARG A 246 -66.02 -7.20 -63.72
N HIS A 247 -65.05 -8.09 -64.01
CA HIS A 247 -65.14 -9.51 -63.67
C HIS A 247 -65.19 -9.67 -62.15
N GLY A 248 -66.24 -10.28 -61.63
CA GLY A 248 -66.50 -10.41 -60.19
C GLY A 248 -66.97 -11.81 -59.84
N LEU A 249 -67.49 -11.97 -58.62
CA LEU A 249 -68.12 -13.20 -58.17
C LEU A 249 -69.40 -13.49 -58.96
N LEU A 250 -69.81 -14.76 -59.01
CA LEU A 250 -71.09 -15.15 -59.58
C LEU A 250 -72.22 -14.70 -58.63
N PRO A 251 -73.24 -13.96 -59.10
CA PRO A 251 -74.41 -13.64 -58.29
C PRO A 251 -75.07 -14.91 -57.72
N LYS A 252 -75.62 -14.80 -56.51
CA LYS A 252 -76.43 -15.85 -55.88
C LYS A 252 -77.52 -16.32 -56.84
N LEU A 253 -77.53 -17.63 -57.11
CA LEU A 253 -78.47 -18.24 -58.06
C LEU A 253 -79.92 -18.04 -57.60
N SER A 254 -80.80 -17.69 -58.54
CA SER A 254 -82.24 -17.49 -58.25
C SER A 254 -82.97 -18.77 -57.84
N GLY A 255 -82.40 -19.94 -58.14
CA GLY A 255 -83.03 -21.25 -57.93
C GLY A 255 -84.07 -21.63 -58.98
N VAL A 256 -84.31 -20.78 -59.99
CA VAL A 256 -85.31 -20.99 -61.04
C VAL A 256 -84.65 -21.59 -62.29
N ALA A 257 -84.98 -22.83 -62.62
CA ALA A 257 -84.34 -23.57 -63.73
C ALA A 257 -84.61 -23.01 -65.14
N THR A 258 -85.55 -22.06 -65.29
CA THR A 258 -85.89 -21.40 -66.56
C THR A 258 -85.27 -20.02 -66.73
N GLU A 259 -84.45 -19.58 -65.78
CA GLU A 259 -83.72 -18.30 -65.83
C GLU A 259 -82.24 -18.51 -66.17
N TYR A 260 -81.64 -17.52 -66.82
CA TYR A 260 -80.20 -17.46 -67.07
C TYR A 260 -79.66 -16.08 -66.69
N LEU A 261 -78.37 -16.00 -66.34
CA LEU A 261 -77.72 -14.70 -66.18
C LEU A 261 -77.45 -14.09 -67.56
N ASP A 262 -78.05 -12.93 -67.83
CA ASP A 262 -77.79 -12.19 -69.06
C ASP A 262 -76.55 -11.28 -68.98
N GLY A 263 -76.21 -10.63 -70.10
CA GLY A 263 -75.02 -9.77 -70.21
C GLY A 263 -75.04 -8.50 -69.34
N THR A 264 -76.15 -8.19 -68.66
CA THR A 264 -76.23 -7.12 -67.66
C THR A 264 -75.94 -7.60 -66.24
N GLY A 265 -75.90 -8.91 -66.01
CA GLY A 265 -75.78 -9.55 -64.70
C GLY A 265 -77.12 -9.86 -64.02
N ALA A 266 -78.26 -9.62 -64.69
CA ALA A 266 -79.59 -9.94 -64.20
C ALA A 266 -80.00 -11.37 -64.58
N PHE A 267 -80.90 -11.98 -63.78
CA PHE A 267 -81.60 -13.20 -64.17
C PHE A 267 -82.75 -12.86 -65.12
N SER A 268 -82.72 -13.44 -66.31
CA SER A 268 -83.71 -13.24 -67.38
C SER A 268 -84.28 -14.58 -67.82
N THR A 269 -85.56 -14.60 -68.19
CA THR A 269 -86.19 -15.76 -68.85
C THR A 269 -86.04 -15.65 -70.37
N PRO A 270 -85.76 -16.75 -71.10
CA PRO A 270 -85.73 -16.72 -72.56
C PRO A 270 -87.05 -16.19 -73.13
N SER A 271 -86.98 -15.31 -74.14
CA SER A 271 -88.18 -14.88 -74.85
C SER A 271 -88.89 -16.10 -75.42
N GLY A 272 -90.11 -16.36 -74.93
CA GLY A 272 -90.91 -17.49 -75.37
C GLY A 272 -91.05 -17.42 -76.89
N GLY A 273 -90.71 -18.51 -77.58
CA GLY A 273 -90.74 -18.61 -79.03
C GLY A 273 -92.18 -18.53 -79.56
N GLY A 274 -92.74 -17.32 -79.59
CA GLY A 274 -93.97 -16.98 -80.25
C GLY A 274 -93.77 -17.17 -81.73
N GLY A 275 -93.97 -18.40 -82.20
CA GLY A 275 -93.84 -18.76 -83.60
C GLY A 275 -94.69 -17.79 -84.42
N SER A 276 -94.05 -17.05 -85.31
CA SER A 276 -94.71 -16.07 -86.18
C SER A 276 -95.91 -16.74 -86.81
N SER A 277 -97.11 -16.31 -86.41
CA SER A 277 -98.34 -16.78 -87.03
C SER A 277 -98.25 -16.38 -88.49
N ASN A 278 -97.97 -17.37 -89.35
CA ASN A 278 -97.89 -17.18 -90.79
C ASN A 278 -99.21 -16.56 -91.23
N THR A 279 -99.20 -15.26 -91.51
CA THR A 279 -100.33 -14.50 -92.05
C THR A 279 -100.51 -14.89 -93.50
N ARG A 280 -100.97 -16.13 -93.67
CA ARG A 280 -101.73 -16.71 -94.76
C ARG A 280 -101.62 -15.92 -96.06
N TRP A 281 -100.68 -16.37 -96.89
CA TRP A 281 -100.61 -16.06 -98.32
C TRP A 281 -102.03 -15.94 -98.92
N ILE A 282 -102.42 -14.72 -99.26
CA ILE A 282 -103.51 -14.44 -100.20
C ILE A 282 -102.86 -14.10 -101.53
N GLY A 283 -102.98 -15.01 -102.49
CA GLY A 283 -102.45 -14.78 -103.83
C GLY A 283 -103.28 -13.72 -104.53
N ALA A 284 -102.64 -12.64 -104.98
CA ALA A 284 -103.24 -11.78 -105.99
C ALA A 284 -103.17 -12.54 -107.32
N GLY A 285 -104.29 -13.14 -107.71
CA GLY A 285 -104.51 -13.63 -109.06
C GLY A 285 -105.47 -12.69 -109.78
N GLU A 286 -104.93 -11.89 -110.69
CA GLU A 286 -105.52 -11.45 -111.97
C GLU A 286 -104.39 -10.89 -112.85
#